data_AF-F4CZQ7-F1
#
_entry.id   AF-F4CZQ7-F1
#
_cell.length_a   1.000
_cell.length_b   1.000
_cell.length_c   1.000
_cell.angle_alpha   90.00
_cell.angle_beta   90.00
_cell.angle_gamma   90.00
#
_symmetry.space_group_name_H-M   'P 1'
#
loop_
_entity.id
_entity.type
_entity.pdbx_description
1 polymer ?
#
loop_
_entity_poly.entity_id
_entity_poly.type
_entity_poly.pdbx_seq_one_letter_code
_entity_poly.pdbx_strand_id
1 'polypeptide(L)' 'MVVVFLVAFLGAAVIALLMWRAMNTERTSQRTGVPGPSRSAPVRPSGRRATGPDDDPDFLRKLDEAVKRREDPPTDQQA' A
#
# COMPACT_ATOMS: atom_id res chain seq x y z
N MET A 1 -10.28 38.03 -18.36
CA MET A 1 -11.05 36.78 -18.63
C MET A 1 -10.13 35.57 -18.74
N VAL A 2 -9.15 35.53 -19.65
CA VAL A 2 -8.21 34.39 -19.81
C VAL A 2 -7.50 34.00 -18.51
N VAL A 3 -7.02 34.96 -17.73
CA VAL A 3 -6.34 34.72 -16.44
C VAL A 3 -7.25 33.98 -15.44
N VAL A 4 -8.56 34.29 -15.42
CA VAL A 4 -9.52 33.62 -14.54
C VAL A 4 -9.68 32.15 -14.94
N PHE A 5 -9.74 31.86 -16.24
CA PHE A 5 -9.79 30.48 -16.74
C PHE A 5 -8.51 29.70 -16.41
N LEU A 6 -7.33 30.33 -16.50
CA LEU A 6 -6.07 29.68 -16.13
C LEU A 6 -6.02 29.32 -14.64
N VAL A 7 -6.45 30.23 -13.77
CA VAL A 7 -6.51 29.98 -12.33
C VAL A 7 -7.53 28.90 -12.01
N ALA A 8 -8.72 28.94 -12.61
CA ALA A 8 -9.76 27.93 -12.41
C ALA A 8 -9.29 26.55 -12.90
N PHE A 9 -8.65 26.49 -14.06
CA PHE A 9 -8.11 25.25 -14.62
C PHE A 9 -6.99 24.67 -13.76
N LEU A 10 -6.07 25.51 -13.29
CA LEU A 10 -5.00 25.08 -12.38
C LEU A 10 -5.56 24.54 -11.06
N GLY A 11 -6.56 25.23 -10.49
CA GLY A 11 -7.26 24.76 -9.29
C GLY A 11 -7.94 23.41 -9.49
N ALA A 12 -8.68 23.27 -10.60
CA ALA A 12 -9.33 22.00 -10.96
C ALA A 12 -8.31 20.87 -11.17
N ALA A 13 -7.18 21.14 -11.82
CA ALA A 13 -6.12 20.15 -12.03
C ALA A 13 -5.49 19.68 -10.71
N VAL A 14 -5.27 20.59 -9.76
CA VAL A 14 -4.78 20.23 -8.41
C VAL A 14 -5.79 19.35 -7.68
N ILE A 15 -7.08 19.71 -7.70
CA ILE A 15 -8.14 18.92 -7.05
C ILE A 15 -8.25 17.53 -7.69
N ALA A 16 -8.23 17.44 -9.02
CA ALA A 16 -8.27 16.17 -9.74
C ALA A 16 -7.05 15.29 -9.40
N LEU A 17 -5.86 15.89 -9.33
CA LEU A 17 -4.65 15.18 -8.93
C LEU A 17 -4.72 14.69 -7.48
N LEU A 18 -5.29 15.50 -6.57
CA LEU A 18 -5.52 15.11 -5.17
C LEU A 18 -6.53 13.97 -5.06
N MET A 19 -7.63 14.00 -5.80
CA MET A 19 -8.60 12.90 -5.87
C MET A 19 -7.96 11.63 -6.44
N TRP A 20 -7.18 11.73 -7.52
CA TRP A 20 -6.47 10.58 -8.06
C TRP A 20 -5.47 10.00 -7.06
N ARG A 21 -4.69 10.87 -6.39
CA ARG A 21 -3.80 10.47 -5.30
C ARG A 21 -4.58 9.82 -4.16
N ALA A 22 -5.70 10.40 -3.74
CA ALA A 22 -6.54 9.86 -2.69
C ALA A 22 -7.09 8.48 -3.06
N MET A 23 -7.66 8.29 -4.24
CA MET A 23 -8.16 6.98 -4.70
C MET A 23 -7.04 5.94 -4.84
N ASN A 24 -5.84 6.35 -5.27
CA ASN A 24 -4.68 5.45 -5.36
C ASN A 24 -4.07 5.15 -3.98
N THR A 25 -4.14 6.11 -3.06
CA THR A 25 -3.72 5.97 -1.66
C THR A 25 -4.76 5.23 -0.84
N GLU A 26 -6.06 5.29 -1.13
CA GLU A 26 -7.14 4.54 -0.48
C GLU A 26 -6.99 3.03 -0.65
N ARG A 27 -6.40 2.58 -1.78
CA ARG A 27 -5.94 1.18 -1.93
C ARG A 27 -4.86 0.78 -0.91
N THR A 28 -4.18 1.76 -0.32
CA THR A 28 -3.16 1.61 0.74
C THR A 28 -3.71 2.03 2.12
N SER A 29 -4.66 2.97 2.20
CA SER A 29 -5.14 3.62 3.45
C SER A 29 -6.21 2.86 4.21
N GLN A 30 -6.73 1.74 3.71
CA GLN A 30 -7.36 0.77 4.62
C GLN A 30 -6.35 0.20 5.64
N ARG A 31 -5.04 0.37 5.39
CA ARG A 31 -4.00 0.27 6.41
C ARG A 31 -3.51 1.67 6.78
N THR A 32 -3.84 2.07 8.00
CA THR A 32 -3.03 2.95 8.85
C THR A 32 -3.18 4.47 8.65
N GLY A 33 -3.36 5.13 9.79
CA GLY A 33 -3.46 6.56 9.93
C GLY A 33 -2.24 7.33 9.40
N VAL A 34 -2.53 8.58 9.07
CA VAL A 34 -1.63 9.63 8.59
C VAL A 34 -0.35 9.72 9.44
N PRO A 35 0.82 9.83 8.80
CA PRO A 35 1.44 11.15 8.67
C PRO A 35 1.88 11.45 7.22
N GLY A 36 1.67 12.70 6.78
CA GLY A 36 2.14 13.22 5.49
C GLY A 36 3.67 13.41 5.42
N PRO A 37 4.14 14.29 4.54
CA PRO A 37 4.60 14.00 3.19
C PRO A 37 6.12 13.75 3.14
N SER A 38 6.56 12.53 2.80
CA SER A 38 7.97 12.31 2.46
C SER A 38 8.16 12.47 0.95
N ARG A 39 8.75 13.61 0.59
CA ARG A 39 9.58 13.73 -0.62
C ARG A 39 10.61 12.58 -0.63
N SER A 40 10.85 12.04 -1.81
CA SER A 40 12.09 11.38 -2.25
C SER A 40 12.94 10.73 -1.16
N ALA A 41 12.85 9.41 -0.99
CA ALA A 41 13.88 8.67 -0.25
C ALA A 41 14.33 7.44 -1.06
N PRO A 42 15.64 7.25 -1.26
CA PRO A 42 16.18 6.10 -1.97
C PRO A 42 15.95 4.81 -1.17
N VAL A 43 15.96 3.68 -1.87
CA VAL A 43 15.89 2.32 -1.30
C VAL A 43 16.89 2.20 -0.15
N ARG A 44 16.40 2.23 1.09
CA ARG A 44 17.21 2.03 2.30
C ARG A 44 16.97 0.60 2.82
N PRO A 45 18.02 -0.15 3.23
CA PRO A 45 17.87 -1.51 3.70
C PRO A 45 16.96 -1.52 4.94
N SER A 46 15.99 -2.44 4.94
CA SER A 46 15.18 -2.98 6.04
C SER A 46 15.48 -2.47 7.46
N GLY A 47 15.31 -1.17 7.71
CA GLY A 47 15.29 -0.61 9.04
C GLY A 47 13.93 -0.90 9.62
N ARG A 48 13.83 -1.98 10.42
CA ARG A 48 12.72 -2.36 11.31
C ARG A 48 11.54 -1.40 11.21
N ARG A 49 10.70 -1.66 10.20
CA ARG A 49 9.36 -1.09 10.12
C ARG A 49 8.76 -1.35 11.50
N ALA A 50 8.22 -0.32 12.16
CA ALA A 50 7.50 -0.49 13.42
C ALA A 50 6.20 -1.25 13.11
N THR A 51 6.34 -2.51 12.74
CA THR A 51 5.27 -3.48 12.58
C THR A 51 4.86 -3.84 13.99
N GLY A 52 3.56 -3.76 14.28
CA GLY A 52 3.04 -4.35 15.50
C GLY A 52 3.45 -5.82 15.59
N PRO A 53 3.38 -6.44 16.78
CA PRO A 53 3.74 -7.85 16.96
C PRO A 53 3.11 -8.80 15.91
N ASP A 54 1.93 -8.45 15.39
CA ASP A 54 1.18 -9.24 14.39
C ASP A 54 1.59 -8.97 12.92
N ASP A 55 2.33 -7.89 12.66
CA ASP A 55 2.75 -7.47 11.31
C ASP A 55 4.22 -7.80 11.03
N ASP A 56 4.88 -8.56 11.92
CA ASP A 56 6.25 -8.97 11.70
C ASP A 56 6.35 -9.94 10.50
N PRO A 57 7.47 -9.92 9.76
CA PRO A 57 7.60 -10.74 8.56
C PRO A 57 7.57 -12.25 8.86
N ASP A 58 7.85 -12.65 10.10
CA ASP A 58 7.95 -14.05 10.48
C ASP A 58 6.59 -14.67 10.83
N PHE A 59 5.66 -13.91 11.40
CA PHE A 59 4.26 -14.29 11.65
C PHE A 59 3.51 -14.46 10.33
N LEU A 60 3.69 -13.52 9.40
CA LEU A 60 3.10 -13.61 8.06
C LEU A 60 3.60 -14.85 7.30
N ARG A 61 4.90 -15.17 7.40
CA ARG A 61 5.46 -16.41 6.83
C ARG A 61 4.81 -17.67 7.42
N LYS A 62 4.61 -17.72 8.74
CA LYS A 62 3.96 -18.86 9.40
C LYS A 62 2.51 -19.05 8.95
N LEU A 63 1.78 -17.95 8.72
CA LEU A 63 0.42 -18.01 8.18
C LEU A 63 0.41 -18.52 6.73
N ASP A 64 1.31 -18.01 5.89
CA ASP A 64 1.45 -18.44 4.49
C ASP A 64 1.78 -19.94 4.39
N GLU A 65 2.72 -20.42 5.21
CA GLU A 65 3.04 -21.85 5.31
C GLU A 65 1.85 -22.70 5.80
N ALA A 66 1.07 -22.20 6.75
CA ALA A 66 -0.11 -22.89 7.28
C ALA A 66 -1.26 -22.95 6.27
N VAL A 67 -1.45 -21.89 5.47
CA VAL A 67 -2.43 -21.85 4.37
C VAL A 67 -1.99 -22.82 3.28
N LYS A 68 -0.73 -22.74 2.83
CA LYS A 68 -0.19 -23.62 1.79
C LYS A 68 -0.30 -25.10 2.16
N ARG A 69 0.03 -25.48 3.40
CA ARG A 69 -0.12 -26.87 3.89
C ARG A 69 -1.57 -27.35 3.94
N ARG A 70 -2.55 -26.45 4.06
CA ARG A 70 -3.98 -26.79 4.02
C ARG A 70 -4.51 -26.88 2.60
N GLU A 71 -3.96 -26.07 1.69
CA GLU A 71 -4.31 -26.04 0.27
C GLU A 71 -3.64 -27.16 -0.53
N ASP A 72 -2.53 -27.72 -0.06
CA ASP A 72 -1.92 -28.93 -0.62
C ASP A 72 -2.61 -30.18 -0.01
N PRO A 73 -3.63 -30.78 -0.66
CA PRO A 73 -4.08 -32.12 -0.28
C PRO A 73 -2.93 -33.12 -0.51
N PRO A 74 -2.81 -34.17 0.33
CA PRO A 74 -1.82 -35.21 0.11
C PRO A 74 -2.11 -35.85 -1.25
N THR A 75 -1.28 -35.54 -2.24
CA THR A 75 -1.26 -36.25 -3.52
C THR A 75 -0.45 -37.53 -3.33
N ASP A 76 -0.95 -38.41 -2.47
CA ASP A 76 -0.44 -39.76 -2.29
C ASP A 76 -1.44 -40.76 -2.90
N GLN A 77 -1.55 -40.78 -4.23
CA GLN A 77 -2.06 -41.87 -5.09
C GLN A 77 -1.54 -41.53 -6.51
N GLN A 78 -0.70 -42.27 -7.24
CA GLN A 78 -0.46 -43.70 -7.45
C GLN A 78 0.97 -43.83 -8.06
N ALA A 79 1.82 -44.75 -7.57
CA ALA A 79 2.06 -46.10 -8.13
C ALA A 79 2.79 -46.12 -9.48
#